data_AF-A0A1Y5I6Y1-F1
#
_entry.id   AF-A0A1Y5I6Y1-F1
#
_cell.length_a   1.000
_cell.length_b   1.000
_cell.length_c   1.000
_cell.angle_alpha   90.00
_cell.angle_beta   90.00
_cell.angle_gamma   90.00
#
_symmetry.space_group_name_H-M   'P 1'
#
loop_
_entity.id
_entity.type
_entity.pdbx_description
1 polymer ?
#
loop_
_entity_poly.entity_id
_entity_poly.type
_entity_poly.pdbx_seq_one_letter_code
_entity_poly.pdbx_strand_id
1 'polypeptide(L)'
;MDNERRHWRVFAAILNVVGLVLGILGSLLYSPGFDTWATSGELKPYVREEDFEMLTDQANVIWALSFVVFPIGSGLFLLDRKKTLEAKATARGVKPPGYFSPHLYLYTWIEIALVIIAVGGLLFCFDENRTLLVTSLVLFLIGGSIKAGLMFHELKNFVGNSCEGVVDADDETTPLLSDSSGSVSTSSLLGDPEA
;
A
#
# COMPACT_ATOMS: atom_id res chain seq x y z
N MET A 1 10.61 7.34 23.56
CA MET A 1 10.08 7.56 22.19
C MET A 1 10.00 6.29 21.37
N ASP A 2 10.95 5.36 21.46
CA ASP A 2 10.94 4.15 20.60
C ASP A 2 9.80 3.17 20.88
N ASN A 3 9.42 3.01 22.15
CA ASN A 3 8.33 2.10 22.53
C ASN A 3 6.96 2.61 22.02
N GLU A 4 6.77 3.93 22.01
CA GLU A 4 5.58 4.57 21.47
C GLU A 4 5.53 4.38 19.93
N ARG A 5 6.61 4.70 19.21
CA ARG A 5 6.67 4.44 17.76
C ARG A 5 6.43 2.97 17.40
N ARG A 6 6.95 2.04 18.21
CA ARG A 6 6.73 0.60 18.02
C ARG A 6 5.26 0.23 18.11
N HIS A 7 4.53 0.70 19.12
CA HIS A 7 3.09 0.44 19.24
C HIS A 7 2.30 1.00 18.05
N TRP A 8 2.67 2.18 17.54
CA TRP A 8 2.00 2.79 16.39
C TRP A 8 2.22 1.98 15.12
N ARG A 9 3.44 1.47 14.90
CA ARG A 9 3.77 0.61 13.75
C ARG A 9 3.02 -0.72 13.81
N VAL A 10 2.96 -1.34 14.99
CA VAL A 10 2.20 -2.58 15.20
C VAL A 10 0.71 -2.34 14.95
N PHE A 11 0.16 -1.26 15.49
CA PHE A 11 -1.23 -0.89 15.25
C PHE A 11 -1.51 -0.61 13.77
N ALA A 12 -0.64 0.14 13.08
CA ALA A 12 -0.73 0.37 11.64
C ALA A 12 -0.68 -0.94 10.83
N ALA A 13 0.20 -1.88 11.22
CA ALA A 13 0.27 -3.19 10.59
C ALA A 13 -1.02 -3.99 10.79
N ILE A 14 -1.56 -4.00 12.01
CA ILE A 14 -2.83 -4.66 12.33
C ILE A 14 -3.96 -4.09 11.46
N LEU A 15 -4.08 -2.75 11.39
CA LEU A 15 -5.09 -2.11 10.55
C LEU A 15 -4.95 -2.51 9.08
N ASN A 16 -3.74 -2.48 8.50
CA ASN A 16 -3.55 -2.88 7.11
C ASN A 16 -3.89 -4.35 6.86
N VAL A 17 -3.51 -5.25 7.78
CA VAL A 17 -3.84 -6.68 7.67
C VAL A 17 -5.36 -6.90 7.76
N VAL A 18 -6.02 -6.28 8.75
CA VAL A 18 -7.47 -6.37 8.92
C VAL A 18 -8.17 -5.80 7.69
N GLY A 19 -7.77 -4.62 7.21
CA GLY A 19 -8.31 -4.01 5.99
C GLY A 19 -8.14 -4.92 4.78
N LEU A 20 -6.95 -5.50 4.57
CA LEU A 20 -6.70 -6.43 3.47
C LEU A 20 -7.60 -7.68 3.54
N VAL A 21 -7.71 -8.28 4.73
CA VAL A 21 -8.57 -9.46 4.94
C VAL A 21 -10.04 -9.12 4.66
N LEU A 22 -10.53 -7.98 5.18
CA LEU A 22 -11.89 -7.51 4.90
C LEU A 22 -12.09 -7.26 3.40
N GLY A 23 -11.12 -6.64 2.72
CA GLY A 23 -11.18 -6.42 1.28
C GLY A 23 -11.32 -7.72 0.49
N ILE A 24 -10.50 -8.73 0.83
CA ILE A 24 -10.56 -10.05 0.21
C ILE A 24 -11.92 -10.72 0.49
N LEU A 25 -12.36 -10.72 1.75
CA LEU A 25 -13.65 -11.33 2.13
C LEU A 25 -14.83 -10.67 1.42
N GLY A 26 -14.87 -9.34 1.36
CA GLY A 26 -15.91 -8.61 0.62
C GLY A 26 -15.90 -8.97 -0.87
N SER A 27 -14.71 -9.05 -1.49
CA SER A 27 -14.60 -9.49 -2.90
C SER A 27 -15.04 -10.93 -3.14
N LEU A 28 -14.79 -11.83 -2.18
CA LEU A 28 -15.22 -13.23 -2.27
C LEU A 28 -16.74 -13.38 -2.15
N LEU A 29 -17.41 -12.51 -1.36
CA LEU A 29 -18.86 -12.53 -1.19
C LEU A 29 -19.62 -12.09 -2.45
N TYR A 30 -19.01 -11.31 -3.35
CA TYR A 30 -19.57 -11.06 -4.69
C TYR A 30 -19.53 -12.31 -5.60
N SER A 31 -18.97 -13.43 -5.16
CA SER A 31 -18.95 -14.70 -5.87
C SER A 31 -19.87 -15.71 -5.18
N PRO A 32 -21.14 -15.84 -5.63
CA PRO A 32 -22.11 -16.73 -4.98
C PRO A 32 -21.70 -18.21 -5.07
N GLY A 33 -20.96 -18.57 -6.13
CA GLY A 33 -20.37 -19.90 -6.29
C GLY A 33 -19.26 -20.20 -5.29
N PHE A 34 -18.49 -19.17 -4.87
CA PHE A 34 -17.48 -19.33 -3.83
C PHE A 34 -18.12 -19.50 -2.45
N ASP A 35 -19.15 -18.70 -2.13
CA ASP A 35 -19.84 -18.76 -0.83
C ASP A 35 -20.54 -20.12 -0.62
N THR A 36 -21.25 -20.61 -1.65
CA THR A 36 -21.88 -21.94 -1.63
C THR A 36 -20.85 -23.06 -1.49
N TRP A 37 -19.71 -22.98 -2.18
CA TRP A 37 -18.62 -23.93 -2.02
C TRP A 37 -18.02 -23.90 -0.60
N ALA A 38 -17.80 -22.71 -0.03
CA ALA A 38 -17.18 -22.55 1.28
C ALA A 38 -18.06 -23.08 2.43
N THR A 39 -19.39 -22.95 2.30
CA THR A 39 -20.34 -23.33 3.35
C THR A 39 -20.86 -24.77 3.21
N SER A 40 -21.03 -25.25 1.98
CA SER A 40 -21.67 -26.55 1.71
C SER A 40 -20.77 -27.57 1.00
N GLY A 41 -19.59 -27.15 0.52
CA GLY A 41 -18.70 -27.98 -0.30
C GLY A 41 -19.17 -28.16 -1.75
N GLU A 42 -20.35 -27.66 -2.11
CA GLU A 42 -20.94 -27.76 -3.45
C GLU A 42 -20.82 -26.43 -4.20
N LEU A 43 -20.29 -26.48 -5.43
CA LEU A 43 -20.25 -25.32 -6.31
C LEU A 43 -21.62 -25.13 -6.98
N LYS A 44 -22.46 -24.23 -6.45
CA LYS A 44 -23.74 -23.88 -7.07
C LYS A 44 -23.64 -22.52 -7.76
N PRO A 45 -23.58 -22.49 -9.11
CA PRO A 45 -23.41 -21.22 -9.84
C PRO A 45 -24.68 -20.37 -9.88
N TYR A 46 -25.85 -20.95 -9.59
CA TYR A 46 -27.13 -20.24 -9.56
C TYR A 46 -27.60 -20.07 -8.11
N VAL A 47 -27.61 -18.83 -7.66
CA VAL A 47 -28.16 -18.39 -6.38
C VAL A 47 -29.43 -17.60 -6.66
N ARG A 48 -30.44 -17.72 -5.79
CA ARG A 48 -31.71 -16.99 -5.96
C ARG A 48 -31.42 -15.48 -5.86
N GLU A 49 -32.21 -14.67 -6.54
CA GLU A 49 -32.01 -13.22 -6.62
C GLU A 49 -31.99 -12.56 -5.23
N GLU A 50 -32.89 -12.98 -4.33
CA GLU A 50 -32.94 -12.51 -2.92
C GLU A 50 -31.66 -12.85 -2.13
N ASP A 51 -31.12 -14.05 -2.34
CA ASP A 51 -29.89 -14.48 -1.67
C ASP A 51 -28.67 -13.72 -2.24
N PHE A 52 -28.70 -13.38 -3.53
CA PHE A 52 -27.67 -12.58 -4.20
C PHE A 52 -27.66 -11.12 -3.72
N GLU A 53 -28.82 -10.50 -3.58
CA GLU A 53 -28.95 -9.15 -3.01
C GLU A 53 -28.41 -9.09 -1.58
N MET A 54 -28.79 -10.06 -0.73
CA MET A 54 -28.29 -10.14 0.64
C MET A 54 -26.77 -10.29 0.72
N LEU A 55 -26.18 -11.15 -0.13
CA LEU A 55 -24.72 -11.32 -0.21
C LEU A 55 -24.02 -10.06 -0.71
N THR A 56 -24.62 -9.36 -1.67
CA THR A 56 -24.11 -8.10 -2.23
C THR A 56 -24.11 -7.00 -1.18
N ASP A 57 -25.16 -6.87 -0.37
CA ASP A 57 -25.23 -5.91 0.72
C ASP A 57 -24.17 -6.18 1.79
N GLN A 58 -23.99 -7.45 2.17
CA GLN A 58 -22.94 -7.84 3.11
C GLN A 58 -21.54 -7.57 2.55
N ALA A 59 -21.32 -7.86 1.26
CA ALA A 59 -20.08 -7.56 0.55
C ALA A 59 -19.81 -6.05 0.57
N ASN A 60 -20.79 -5.23 0.21
CA ASN A 60 -20.71 -3.76 0.21
C ASN A 60 -20.27 -3.21 1.57
N VAL A 61 -20.88 -3.70 2.66
CA VAL A 61 -20.54 -3.26 4.03
C VAL A 61 -19.11 -3.66 4.41
N ILE A 62 -18.73 -4.92 4.17
CA ILE A 62 -17.38 -5.42 4.47
C ILE A 62 -16.33 -4.64 3.67
N TRP A 63 -16.64 -4.34 2.40
CA TRP A 63 -15.78 -3.60 1.51
C TRP A 63 -15.63 -2.13 1.95
N ALA A 64 -16.72 -1.49 2.39
CA ALA A 64 -16.67 -0.15 2.96
C ALA A 64 -15.85 -0.07 4.26
N LEU A 65 -15.95 -1.08 5.13
CA LEU A 65 -15.11 -1.16 6.33
C LEU A 65 -13.63 -1.32 5.98
N SER A 66 -13.31 -2.17 5.01
CA SER A 66 -11.95 -2.30 4.47
C SER A 66 -11.40 -0.95 4.01
N PHE A 67 -12.20 -0.19 3.27
CA PHE A 67 -11.84 1.13 2.79
C PHE A 67 -11.66 2.20 3.86
N VAL A 68 -12.28 2.07 5.03
CA VAL A 68 -12.00 2.99 6.14
C VAL A 68 -10.70 2.59 6.85
N VAL A 69 -10.52 1.30 7.07
CA VAL A 69 -9.38 0.78 7.86
C VAL A 69 -8.06 0.91 7.10
N PHE A 70 -8.05 0.67 5.79
CA PHE A 70 -6.83 0.59 4.99
C PHE A 70 -6.09 1.94 4.85
N PRO A 71 -6.75 3.07 4.50
CA PRO A 71 -6.10 4.38 4.47
C PRO A 71 -5.58 4.79 5.85
N ILE A 72 -6.30 4.52 6.94
CA ILE A 72 -5.82 4.84 8.29
C ILE A 72 -4.50 4.11 8.59
N GLY A 73 -4.45 2.80 8.30
CA GLY A 73 -3.23 2.01 8.46
C GLY A 73 -2.07 2.51 7.59
N SER A 74 -2.34 2.77 6.30
CA SER A 74 -1.35 3.29 5.34
C SER A 74 -0.83 4.67 5.73
N GLY A 75 -1.71 5.58 6.12
CA GLY A 75 -1.38 6.93 6.57
C GLY A 75 -0.49 6.93 7.81
N LEU A 76 -0.68 5.98 8.74
CA LEU A 76 0.22 5.82 9.89
C LEU A 76 1.64 5.42 9.45
N PHE A 77 1.80 4.57 8.44
CA PHE A 77 3.12 4.25 7.87
C PHE A 77 3.76 5.45 7.17
N LEU A 78 2.97 6.23 6.41
CA LEU A 78 3.46 7.46 5.79
C LEU A 78 3.96 8.45 6.86
N LEU A 79 3.22 8.60 7.96
CA LEU A 79 3.62 9.46 9.08
C LEU A 79 4.89 8.96 9.78
N ASP A 80 5.02 7.65 10.00
CA ASP A 80 6.24 7.07 10.59
C ASP A 80 7.46 7.25 9.67
N ARG A 81 7.28 7.05 8.36
CA ARG A 81 8.32 7.29 7.35
C ARG A 81 8.75 8.75 7.35
N LYS A 82 7.81 9.69 7.37
CA LYS A 82 8.10 11.13 7.46
C LYS A 82 8.88 11.46 8.73
N LYS A 83 8.40 11.01 9.90
CA LYS A 83 9.09 11.22 11.19
C LYS A 83 10.50 10.64 11.23
N THR A 84 10.74 9.56 10.48
CA THR A 84 12.07 8.96 10.35
C THR A 84 12.99 9.82 9.47
N LEU A 85 12.48 10.33 8.36
CA LEU A 85 13.23 11.25 7.48
C LEU A 85 13.52 12.58 8.16
N GLU A 86 12.59 13.13 8.92
CA GLU A 86 12.80 14.34 9.73
C GLU A 86 13.93 14.15 10.74
N ALA A 87 13.93 13.04 11.50
CA ALA A 87 15.00 12.75 12.45
C ALA A 87 16.38 12.61 11.78
N LYS A 88 16.45 11.96 10.61
CA LYS A 88 17.70 11.85 9.83
C LYS A 88 18.16 13.22 9.31
N ALA A 89 17.24 14.07 8.84
CA ALA A 89 17.55 15.40 8.36
C ALA A 89 18.09 16.29 9.49
N THR A 90 17.47 16.23 10.68
CA THR A 90 17.96 16.94 11.88
C THR A 90 19.36 16.47 12.27
N ALA A 91 19.62 15.16 12.25
CA ALA A 91 20.95 14.62 12.56
C ALA A 91 22.03 15.07 11.56
N ARG A 92 21.66 15.27 10.30
CA ARG A 92 22.55 15.75 9.23
C ARG A 92 22.60 17.29 9.13
N GLY A 93 21.85 18.02 9.95
CA GLY A 93 21.78 19.49 9.91
C GLY A 93 21.13 20.06 8.63
N VAL A 94 20.33 19.25 7.92
CA VAL A 94 19.67 19.66 6.66
C VAL A 94 18.17 19.86 6.86
N LYS A 95 17.54 20.58 5.92
CA LYS A 95 16.09 20.81 5.93
C LYS A 95 15.33 19.48 5.77
N PRO A 96 14.29 19.21 6.59
CA PRO A 96 13.51 17.99 6.45
C PRO A 96 12.73 17.94 5.14
N PRO A 97 12.59 16.75 4.53
CA PRO A 97 11.82 16.59 3.29
C PRO A 97 10.31 16.76 3.53
N GLY A 98 9.63 17.43 2.59
CA GLY A 98 8.17 17.53 2.58
C GLY A 98 7.49 16.25 2.06
N TYR A 99 6.16 16.16 2.20
CA TYR A 99 5.38 15.01 1.71
C TYR A 99 5.52 14.78 0.20
N PHE A 100 5.64 15.84 -0.59
CA PHE A 100 5.84 15.76 -2.04
C PHE A 100 7.32 15.72 -2.47
N SER A 101 8.24 15.48 -1.53
CA SER A 101 9.65 15.23 -1.87
C SER A 101 9.79 13.87 -2.58
N PRO A 102 10.85 13.66 -3.38
CA PRO A 102 11.07 12.37 -4.07
C PRO A 102 10.99 11.15 -3.14
N HIS A 103 11.40 11.29 -1.88
CA HIS A 103 11.41 10.21 -0.89
C HIS A 103 10.02 9.83 -0.33
N LEU A 104 9.02 10.70 -0.46
CA LEU A 104 7.66 10.50 0.08
C LEU A 104 6.57 10.63 -0.97
N TYR A 105 6.90 11.08 -2.19
CA TYR A 105 5.98 11.38 -3.27
C TYR A 105 5.05 10.19 -3.57
N LEU A 106 5.62 9.01 -3.79
CA LEU A 106 4.87 7.80 -4.14
C LEU A 106 3.88 7.43 -3.01
N TYR A 107 4.38 7.36 -1.77
CA TYR A 107 3.56 7.03 -0.61
C TYR A 107 2.44 8.05 -0.37
N THR A 108 2.71 9.34 -0.59
CA THR A 108 1.72 10.41 -0.45
C THR A 108 0.60 10.29 -1.48
N TRP A 109 0.93 10.01 -2.75
CA TRP A 109 -0.08 9.83 -3.78
C TRP A 109 -0.88 8.53 -3.62
N ILE A 110 -0.25 7.45 -3.15
CA ILE A 110 -0.95 6.23 -2.77
C ILE A 110 -1.99 6.55 -1.68
N GLU A 111 -1.60 7.30 -0.64
CA GLU A 111 -2.50 7.66 0.45
C GLU A 111 -3.67 8.53 -0.04
N ILE A 112 -3.40 9.53 -0.88
CA ILE A 112 -4.44 10.37 -1.50
C ILE A 112 -5.43 9.50 -2.29
N ALA A 113 -4.92 8.59 -3.13
CA ALA A 113 -5.75 7.68 -3.90
C ALA A 113 -6.62 6.80 -3.01
N LEU A 114 -6.05 6.24 -1.93
CA LEU A 114 -6.77 5.41 -0.97
C LEU A 114 -7.89 6.17 -0.27
N VAL A 115 -7.65 7.42 0.15
CA VAL A 115 -8.68 8.26 0.78
C VAL A 115 -9.81 8.60 -0.20
N ILE A 116 -9.48 8.95 -1.46
CA ILE A 116 -10.49 9.21 -2.50
C ILE A 116 -11.37 7.98 -2.72
N ILE A 117 -10.74 6.81 -2.86
CA ILE A 117 -11.44 5.53 -3.02
C ILE A 117 -12.30 5.22 -1.80
N ALA A 118 -11.82 5.51 -0.59
CA ALA A 118 -12.57 5.24 0.63
C ALA A 118 -13.85 6.07 0.74
N VAL A 119 -13.77 7.36 0.42
CA VAL A 119 -14.95 8.22 0.33
C VAL A 119 -15.88 7.69 -0.77
N GLY A 120 -15.35 7.30 -1.92
CA GLY A 120 -16.12 6.67 -3.00
C GLY A 120 -16.88 5.43 -2.52
N GLY A 121 -16.21 4.53 -1.82
CA GLY A 121 -16.80 3.31 -1.27
C GLY A 121 -17.90 3.56 -0.24
N LEU A 122 -17.74 4.54 0.64
CA LEU A 122 -18.80 4.92 1.59
C LEU A 122 -20.04 5.45 0.87
N LEU A 123 -19.86 6.23 -0.20
CA LEU A 123 -20.98 6.73 -1.00
C LEU A 123 -21.65 5.60 -1.81
N PHE A 124 -20.87 4.61 -2.24
CA PHE A 124 -21.37 3.45 -2.99
C PHE A 124 -22.35 2.59 -2.16
N CYS A 125 -22.24 2.59 -0.83
CA CYS A 125 -23.21 1.92 0.05
C CYS A 125 -24.62 2.54 0.04
N PHE A 126 -24.79 3.71 -0.55
CA PHE A 126 -26.08 4.39 -0.69
C PHE A 126 -26.50 4.43 -2.18
N ASP A 127 -26.43 3.28 -2.83
CA ASP A 127 -26.65 3.11 -4.27
C ASP A 127 -28.08 3.42 -4.74
N GLU A 128 -29.07 3.35 -3.84
CA GLU A 128 -30.44 3.82 -4.06
C GLU A 128 -30.49 5.29 -4.53
N ASN A 129 -29.51 6.11 -4.09
CA ASN A 129 -29.38 7.48 -4.53
C ASN A 129 -28.47 7.58 -5.75
N ARG A 130 -29.08 7.75 -6.94
CA ARG A 130 -28.38 7.89 -8.22
C ARG A 130 -27.26 8.93 -8.20
N THR A 131 -27.41 10.05 -7.48
CA THR A 131 -26.36 11.08 -7.40
C THR A 131 -25.15 10.60 -6.61
N LEU A 132 -25.36 9.89 -5.50
CA LEU A 132 -24.29 9.32 -4.69
C LEU A 132 -23.57 8.19 -5.44
N LEU A 133 -24.33 7.34 -6.14
CA LEU A 133 -23.77 6.32 -7.01
C LEU A 133 -22.87 6.92 -8.10
N VAL A 134 -23.34 7.91 -8.86
CA VAL A 134 -22.49 8.55 -9.90
C VAL A 134 -21.25 9.18 -9.28
N THR A 135 -21.38 9.82 -8.11
CA THR A 135 -20.25 10.42 -7.40
C THR A 135 -19.22 9.37 -6.98
N SER A 136 -19.66 8.24 -6.43
CA SER A 136 -18.77 7.13 -6.07
C SER A 136 -17.99 6.59 -7.27
N LEU A 137 -18.65 6.41 -8.43
CA LEU A 137 -18.02 5.93 -9.66
C LEU A 137 -16.94 6.90 -10.17
N VAL A 138 -17.21 8.21 -10.10
CA VAL A 138 -16.22 9.24 -10.43
C VAL A 138 -15.03 9.20 -9.47
N LEU A 139 -15.27 9.06 -8.16
CA LEU A 139 -14.19 8.96 -7.18
C LEU A 139 -13.34 7.69 -7.39
N PHE A 140 -13.96 6.54 -7.68
CA PHE A 140 -13.24 5.32 -8.03
C PHE A 140 -12.43 5.48 -9.31
N LEU A 141 -12.97 6.16 -10.33
CA LEU A 141 -12.23 6.43 -11.55
C LEU A 141 -10.99 7.30 -11.26
N ILE A 142 -11.14 8.36 -10.46
CA ILE A 142 -10.03 9.26 -10.11
C ILE A 142 -8.96 8.49 -9.30
N GLY A 143 -9.36 7.86 -8.19
CA GLY A 143 -8.42 7.13 -7.33
C GLY A 143 -7.77 5.93 -8.04
N GLY A 144 -8.55 5.20 -8.84
CA GLY A 144 -8.05 4.11 -9.68
C GLY A 144 -7.05 4.59 -10.73
N SER A 145 -7.32 5.74 -11.37
CA SER A 145 -6.41 6.33 -12.38
C SER A 145 -5.11 6.80 -11.75
N ILE A 146 -5.14 7.41 -10.55
CA ILE A 146 -3.93 7.77 -9.80
C ILE A 146 -3.12 6.50 -9.52
N LYS A 147 -3.76 5.47 -8.95
CA LYS A 147 -3.08 4.20 -8.62
C LYS A 147 -2.47 3.52 -9.85
N ALA A 148 -3.21 3.45 -10.95
CA ALA A 148 -2.71 2.93 -12.22
C ALA A 148 -1.52 3.75 -12.73
N GLY A 149 -1.63 5.08 -12.74
CA GLY A 149 -0.56 5.99 -13.15
C GLY A 149 0.71 5.81 -12.32
N LEU A 150 0.59 5.63 -11.00
CA LEU A 150 1.74 5.34 -10.13
C LEU A 150 2.36 3.97 -10.46
N MET A 151 1.57 2.93 -10.72
CA MET A 151 2.12 1.63 -11.13
C MET A 151 2.87 1.72 -12.47
N PHE A 152 2.33 2.48 -13.45
CA PHE A 152 3.04 2.72 -14.71
C PHE A 152 4.33 3.52 -14.52
N HIS A 153 4.32 4.51 -13.64
CA HIS A 153 5.51 5.29 -13.30
C HIS A 153 6.61 4.41 -12.68
N GLU A 154 6.26 3.58 -11.71
CA GLU A 154 7.21 2.64 -11.08
C GLU A 154 7.71 1.59 -12.07
N LEU A 155 6.83 1.03 -12.91
CA LEU A 155 7.22 0.09 -13.95
C LEU A 155 8.20 0.72 -14.94
N LYS A 156 7.94 1.96 -15.36
CA LYS A 156 8.84 2.70 -16.25
C LYS A 156 10.20 2.95 -15.59
N ASN A 157 10.23 3.34 -14.31
CA ASN A 157 11.49 3.57 -13.60
C ASN A 157 12.27 2.26 -13.40
N PHE A 158 11.58 1.16 -13.07
CA PHE A 158 12.20 -0.15 -12.92
C PHE A 158 12.82 -0.66 -14.23
N VAL A 159 12.08 -0.53 -15.34
CA VAL A 159 12.56 -0.94 -16.67
C VAL A 159 13.62 0.03 -17.21
N GLY A 160 13.47 1.34 -16.97
CA GLY A 160 14.44 2.37 -17.38
C GLY A 160 15.79 2.22 -16.67
N ASN A 161 15.79 1.99 -15.36
CA ASN A 161 17.00 1.76 -14.57
C ASN A 161 17.66 0.40 -14.87
N SER A 162 16.95 -0.53 -15.51
CA SER A 162 17.55 -1.80 -15.97
C SER A 162 18.35 -1.63 -17.28
N CYS A 163 18.19 -0.51 -17.98
CA CYS A 163 18.88 -0.22 -19.25
C CYS A 163 20.00 0.82 -19.11
N GLU A 164 19.98 1.66 -18.07
CA GLU A 164 21.11 2.50 -17.68
C GLU A 164 21.95 1.76 -16.64
N GLY A 165 23.10 1.22 -17.09
CA GLY A 165 24.04 0.53 -16.22
C GLY A 165 24.44 1.39 -15.02
N VAL A 166 24.45 0.75 -13.84
CA VAL A 166 25.10 1.16 -12.59
C VAL A 166 25.24 2.68 -12.43
N VAL A 167 24.17 3.34 -12.03
CA VAL A 167 24.30 4.60 -11.29
C VAL A 167 24.78 4.21 -9.89
N ASP A 168 25.95 4.71 -9.51
CA ASP A 168 26.66 4.38 -8.27
C ASP A 168 25.70 4.31 -7.07
N ALA A 169 25.67 3.11 -6.48
CA ALA A 169 24.89 2.75 -5.30
C ALA A 169 25.56 3.20 -4.00
N ASP A 170 26.14 4.40 -3.97
CA ASP A 170 26.70 5.00 -2.77
C ASP A 170 25.64 5.88 -2.08
N ASP A 171 24.63 5.24 -1.46
CA ASP A 171 24.06 5.57 -0.12
C ASP A 171 22.73 4.84 0.20
N GLU A 172 22.38 3.73 -0.48
CA GLU A 172 21.22 2.91 -0.14
C GLU A 172 21.62 1.52 0.37
N THR A 173 22.21 1.47 1.57
CA THR A 173 22.16 0.25 2.38
C THR A 173 20.71 0.03 2.85
N THR A 174 20.01 -0.83 2.13
CA THR A 174 18.72 -1.42 2.47
C THR A 174 18.88 -2.23 3.77
N PRO A 175 18.24 -1.86 4.90
CA PRO A 175 18.51 -2.48 6.20
C PRO A 175 17.66 -3.73 6.41
N LEU A 176 17.50 -4.58 5.38
CA LEU A 176 16.60 -5.74 5.45
C LEU A 176 17.32 -7.09 5.41
N LEU A 177 18.64 -7.15 5.23
CA LEU A 177 19.36 -8.42 5.09
C LEU A 177 20.80 -8.46 5.67
N SER A 178 21.20 -7.57 6.58
CA SER A 178 22.53 -7.66 7.19
C SER A 178 22.47 -7.87 8.69
N ASP A 179 22.29 -9.12 9.10
CA ASP A 179 22.82 -9.63 10.36
C ASP A 179 23.32 -11.06 10.13
N SER A 180 24.64 -11.21 10.08
CA SER A 180 25.42 -12.29 10.72
C SER A 180 26.80 -12.44 10.08
N SER A 181 27.81 -12.01 10.84
CA SER A 181 29.12 -12.67 11.05
C SER A 181 30.11 -12.83 9.89
N GLY A 182 31.31 -12.26 10.08
CA GLY A 182 32.55 -12.89 9.60
C GLY A 182 33.61 -11.95 9.04
N SER A 183 34.39 -11.35 9.93
CA SER A 183 35.69 -10.72 9.66
C SER A 183 36.60 -11.53 8.74
N VAL A 184 37.26 -10.90 7.74
CA VAL A 184 38.72 -10.95 7.54
C VAL A 184 39.18 -9.66 6.82
N SER A 185 40.06 -8.92 7.50
CA SER A 185 40.90 -7.86 6.95
C SER A 185 42.18 -8.46 6.33
N THR A 186 42.64 -7.90 5.20
CA THR A 186 44.05 -7.71 4.78
C THR A 186 43.99 -6.88 3.49
N SER A 187 44.22 -5.56 3.49
CA SER A 187 45.47 -4.80 3.68
C SER A 187 46.49 -4.94 2.54
N SER A 188 46.76 -3.78 1.92
CA SER A 188 48.05 -3.20 1.52
C SER A 188 48.77 -3.57 0.20
N LEU A 189 48.93 -2.51 -0.62
CA LEU A 189 50.18 -1.96 -1.19
C LEU A 189 50.86 -2.57 -2.44
N LEU A 190 51.00 -1.68 -3.44
CA LEU A 190 52.20 -1.33 -4.22
C LEU A 190 52.74 -2.28 -5.31
N GLY A 191 52.97 -1.70 -6.50
CA GLY A 191 54.11 -2.04 -7.36
C GLY A 191 53.79 -2.33 -8.82
N ASP A 192 53.96 -1.31 -9.68
CA ASP A 192 54.24 -1.49 -11.11
C ASP A 192 55.48 -2.38 -11.33
N PRO A 193 55.57 -3.08 -12.48
CA PRO A 193 56.86 -3.41 -13.06
C PRO A 193 57.00 -2.84 -14.48
N GLU A 194 58.02 -2.02 -14.69
CA GLU A 194 58.66 -1.87 -15.99
C GLU A 194 59.50 -3.13 -16.30
N ALA A 195 59.32 -3.67 -17.51
CA ALA A 195 60.36 -4.30 -18.33
C ALA A 195 59.89 -4.36 -19.79
#